data_AF-A0A5B8USA0-F1
#
_entry.id   AF-A0A5B8USA0-F1
#
_cell.length_a   1.000
_cell.length_b   1.000
_cell.length_c   1.000
_cell.angle_alpha   90.00
_cell.angle_beta   90.00
_cell.angle_gamma   90.00
#
_symmetry.space_group_name_H-M   'P 1'
#
loop_
_entity.id
_entity.type
_entity.pdbx_description
1 polymer ?
#
loop_
_entity_poly.entity_id
_entity_poly.type
_entity_poly.pdbx_seq_one_letter_code
_entity_poly.pdbx_strand_id
1 'polypeptide(L)'
;MENLKSLFEAMKEFIWDIIGYFIPGFYLIILLSVTIQSKYYLESTLLDKKGEGINFIIIILSYILGYLIYGLGELKEDMMGKNSFEDKTQEEIKNSKNYKLATELLQKKIDSSNVPTRIDQLSMKETRNLAMSYTPESDKKVYTFMFRSDLSRHIGNTSFLFGGLALLISILKLFFKSLDMIFTDSAHITLYVFLIISYFIFKKTRDRFYKIAMRLPFSLFISKNNP
;
A
#
# COMPACT_ATOMS: atom_id res chain seq x y z
N MET A 1 9.83 20.86 -26.09
CA MET A 1 10.42 20.49 -24.77
C MET A 1 9.34 20.07 -23.77
N GLU A 2 8.15 20.67 -23.75
CA GLU A 2 7.05 20.24 -22.87
C GLU A 2 6.65 18.77 -23.04
N ASN A 3 6.58 18.26 -24.28
CA ASN A 3 6.27 16.84 -24.56
C ASN A 3 7.28 15.84 -23.97
N LEU A 4 8.56 16.23 -23.85
CA LEU A 4 9.56 15.37 -23.22
C LEU A 4 9.39 15.37 -21.70
N LYS A 5 9.07 16.52 -21.11
CA LYS A 5 8.84 16.66 -19.67
C LYS A 5 7.63 15.85 -19.22
N SER A 6 6.51 15.93 -19.95
CA SER A 6 5.31 15.15 -19.64
C SER A 6 5.56 13.64 -19.79
N LEU A 7 6.32 13.23 -20.80
CA LEU A 7 6.73 11.83 -20.96
C LEU A 7 7.59 11.32 -19.79
N PHE A 8 8.53 12.14 -19.30
CA PHE A 8 9.34 11.80 -18.13
C PHE A 8 8.49 11.71 -16.84
N GLU A 9 7.49 12.57 -16.68
CA GLU A 9 6.57 12.53 -15.54
C GLU A 9 5.69 11.27 -15.57
N ALA A 10 5.10 10.95 -16.72
CA ALA A 10 4.31 9.72 -16.91
C ALA A 10 5.15 8.45 -16.70
N MET A 11 6.37 8.40 -17.21
CA MET A 11 7.28 7.26 -17.01
C MET A 11 7.63 7.09 -15.53
N LYS A 12 7.82 8.20 -14.81
CA LYS A 12 8.10 8.16 -13.37
C LYS A 12 6.91 7.63 -12.59
N GLU A 13 5.69 8.06 -12.91
CA GLU A 13 4.47 7.55 -12.28
C GLU A 13 4.30 6.06 -12.54
N PHE A 14 4.50 5.62 -13.78
CA PHE A 14 4.49 4.21 -14.15
C PHE A 14 5.52 3.37 -13.37
N ILE A 15 6.74 3.90 -13.17
CA ILE A 15 7.76 3.24 -12.35
C ILE A 15 7.31 3.12 -10.89
N TRP A 16 6.69 4.15 -10.32
CA TRP A 16 6.18 4.09 -8.95
C TRP A 16 5.09 3.04 -8.79
N ASP A 17 4.19 2.93 -9.76
CA ASP A 17 3.15 1.91 -9.76
C ASP A 17 3.75 0.51 -9.85
N ILE A 18 4.70 0.28 -10.77
CA ILE A 18 5.41 -1.00 -10.86
C ILE A 18 6.07 -1.34 -9.53
N ILE A 19 6.82 -0.41 -8.95
CA ILE A 19 7.53 -0.61 -7.69
C ILE A 19 6.55 -0.92 -6.55
N GLY A 20 5.37 -0.28 -6.54
CA GLY A 20 4.34 -0.47 -5.53
C GLY A 20 3.83 -1.90 -5.44
N TYR A 21 3.71 -2.59 -6.58
CA TYR A 21 3.33 -4.01 -6.62
C TYR A 21 4.55 -4.93 -6.55
N PHE A 22 5.64 -4.58 -7.20
CA PHE A 22 6.84 -5.42 -7.26
C PHE A 22 7.46 -5.65 -5.88
N ILE A 23 7.62 -4.60 -5.06
CA ILE A 23 8.32 -4.72 -3.77
C ILE A 23 7.61 -5.71 -2.82
N PRO A 24 6.29 -5.62 -2.57
CA PRO A 24 5.61 -6.58 -1.70
C PRO A 24 5.72 -8.03 -2.15
N GLY A 25 5.58 -8.31 -3.45
CA GLY A 25 5.70 -9.67 -3.94
C GLY A 25 7.14 -10.19 -3.90
N PHE A 26 8.11 -9.34 -4.22
CA PHE A 26 9.52 -9.71 -4.07
C PHE A 26 9.89 -9.98 -2.61
N TYR A 27 9.36 -9.17 -1.68
CA TYR A 27 9.50 -9.40 -0.24
C TYR A 27 8.94 -10.76 0.18
N LEU A 28 7.75 -11.15 -0.33
CA LEU A 28 7.18 -12.47 -0.06
C LEU A 28 8.06 -13.60 -0.63
N ILE A 29 8.61 -13.46 -1.83
CA ILE A 29 9.54 -14.45 -2.40
C ILE A 29 10.77 -14.62 -1.51
N ILE A 30 11.34 -13.52 -1.00
CA ILE A 30 12.47 -13.60 -0.05
C ILE A 30 12.05 -14.39 1.19
N LEU A 31 10.90 -14.07 1.79
CA LEU A 31 10.41 -14.80 2.97
C LEU A 31 10.23 -16.29 2.68
N LEU A 32 9.63 -16.66 1.55
CA LEU A 32 9.47 -18.05 1.14
C LEU A 32 10.82 -18.75 0.97
N SER A 33 11.79 -18.09 0.32
CA SER A 33 13.13 -18.66 0.07
C SER A 33 13.90 -18.94 1.37
N VAL A 34 13.73 -18.11 2.39
CA VAL A 34 14.44 -18.28 3.67
C VAL A 34 13.78 -19.36 4.53
N THR A 35 12.50 -19.66 4.32
CA THR A 35 11.70 -20.39 5.32
C THR A 35 11.24 -21.76 4.87
N ILE A 36 11.02 -21.96 3.57
CA ILE A 36 10.65 -23.25 2.99
C ILE A 36 11.88 -24.13 2.86
N GLN A 37 11.76 -25.42 3.21
CA GLN A 37 12.83 -26.39 3.02
C GLN A 37 13.14 -26.61 1.54
N SER A 38 14.41 -26.71 1.20
CA SER A 38 14.90 -26.85 -0.18
C SER A 38 14.28 -28.01 -0.96
N LYS A 39 13.87 -29.09 -0.29
CA LYS A 39 13.20 -30.24 -0.91
C LYS A 39 11.83 -29.92 -1.54
N TYR A 40 11.23 -28.78 -1.21
CA TYR A 40 9.98 -28.31 -1.81
C TYR A 40 10.18 -27.23 -2.87
N TYR A 41 11.44 -26.90 -3.21
CA TYR A 41 11.69 -25.97 -4.30
C TYR A 41 11.31 -26.61 -5.63
N LEU A 42 10.65 -25.84 -6.48
CA LEU A 42 10.29 -26.28 -7.82
C LEU A 42 11.54 -26.24 -8.70
N GLU A 43 12.03 -27.42 -9.09
CA GLU A 43 13.01 -27.55 -10.16
C GLU A 43 12.29 -27.36 -11.50
N SER A 44 12.80 -26.46 -12.35
CA SER A 44 12.24 -26.22 -13.68
C SER A 44 13.23 -26.60 -14.76
N THR A 45 12.90 -27.63 -15.51
CA THR A 45 13.68 -28.08 -16.69
C THR A 45 13.74 -27.03 -17.80
N LEU A 46 12.81 -26.06 -17.82
CA LEU A 46 12.82 -24.92 -18.74
C LEU A 46 13.91 -23.89 -18.41
N LEU A 47 14.43 -23.88 -17.18
CA LEU A 47 15.38 -22.87 -16.67
C LEU A 47 16.83 -23.35 -16.60
N ASP A 48 17.06 -24.62 -16.90
CA ASP A 48 18.27 -25.37 -16.56
C ASP A 48 19.48 -25.08 -17.46
N LYS A 49 19.28 -24.44 -18.63
CA LYS A 49 20.35 -24.35 -19.63
C LYS A 49 21.31 -23.16 -19.48
N LYS A 50 20.92 -22.05 -18.82
CA LYS A 50 21.78 -20.87 -18.61
C LYS A 50 21.45 -19.98 -17.39
N GLY A 51 20.41 -20.30 -16.60
CA GLY A 51 20.01 -19.48 -15.44
C GLY A 51 19.47 -18.06 -15.75
N GLU A 52 19.65 -17.55 -16.98
CA GLU A 52 19.21 -16.21 -17.40
C GLU A 52 17.68 -15.99 -17.30
N GLY A 53 16.89 -17.05 -17.51
CA GLY A 53 15.42 -16.97 -17.43
C GLY A 53 14.87 -16.84 -16.00
N ILE A 54 15.63 -17.25 -14.98
CA ILE A 54 15.16 -17.31 -13.58
C ILE A 54 14.89 -15.90 -13.06
N ASN A 55 15.76 -14.95 -13.36
CA ASN A 55 15.61 -13.56 -12.93
C ASN A 55 14.33 -12.94 -13.49
N PHE A 56 14.01 -13.21 -14.75
CA PHE A 56 12.79 -12.69 -15.38
C PHE A 56 11.52 -13.32 -14.78
N ILE A 57 11.55 -14.62 -14.49
CA ILE A 57 10.45 -15.30 -13.79
C ILE A 57 10.26 -14.73 -12.39
N ILE A 58 11.33 -14.51 -11.63
CA ILE A 58 11.24 -13.89 -10.30
C ILE A 58 10.60 -12.51 -10.42
N ILE A 59 10.94 -11.72 -11.43
CA ILE A 59 10.35 -10.38 -11.63
C ILE A 59 8.84 -10.48 -11.90
N ILE A 60 8.43 -11.35 -12.82
CA ILE A 60 7.02 -11.56 -13.15
C ILE A 60 6.24 -12.07 -11.94
N LEU A 61 6.76 -13.09 -11.25
CA LEU A 61 6.12 -13.66 -10.07
C LEU A 61 6.01 -12.63 -8.94
N SER A 62 7.05 -11.81 -8.73
CA SER A 62 7.01 -10.72 -7.75
C SER A 62 5.89 -9.75 -8.06
N TYR A 63 5.72 -9.38 -9.32
CA TYR A 63 4.67 -8.45 -9.72
C TYR A 63 3.26 -9.06 -9.51
N ILE A 64 3.05 -10.31 -9.91
CA ILE A 64 1.76 -11.03 -9.73
C ILE A 64 1.43 -11.20 -8.24
N LEU A 65 2.39 -11.67 -7.44
CA LEU A 65 2.21 -11.81 -5.98
C LEU A 65 1.94 -10.46 -5.33
N GLY A 66 2.56 -9.40 -5.83
CA GLY A 66 2.28 -8.02 -5.46
C GLY A 66 0.82 -7.64 -5.59
N TYR A 67 0.22 -7.91 -6.75
CA TYR A 67 -1.21 -7.69 -6.97
C TYR A 67 -2.09 -8.51 -6.03
N LEU A 68 -1.73 -9.77 -5.76
CA LEU A 68 -2.48 -10.59 -4.82
C LEU A 68 -2.43 -10.00 -3.40
N ILE A 69 -1.25 -9.58 -2.94
CA ILE A 69 -1.09 -8.89 -1.65
C ILE A 69 -1.89 -7.60 -1.61
N TYR A 70 -1.92 -6.85 -2.72
CA TYR A 70 -2.74 -5.64 -2.83
C TYR A 70 -4.23 -5.96 -2.70
N GLY A 71 -4.73 -6.91 -3.49
CA GLY A 71 -6.14 -7.33 -3.47
C GLY A 71 -6.58 -7.87 -2.11
N LEU A 72 -5.72 -8.60 -1.40
CA LEU A 72 -5.99 -9.02 -0.02
C LEU A 72 -6.09 -7.83 0.95
N GLY A 73 -5.28 -6.79 0.74
CA GLY A 73 -5.34 -5.56 1.50
C GLY A 73 -6.67 -4.83 1.34
N GLU A 74 -7.12 -4.68 0.09
CA GLU A 74 -8.42 -4.07 -0.25
C GLU A 74 -9.59 -4.90 0.30
N LEU A 75 -9.58 -6.21 0.05
CA LEU A 75 -10.61 -7.12 0.58
C LEU A 75 -10.73 -7.03 2.10
N LYS A 76 -9.60 -6.88 2.81
CA LYS A 76 -9.61 -6.66 4.27
C LYS A 76 -10.29 -5.35 4.66
N GLU A 77 -10.02 -4.24 3.96
CA GLU A 77 -10.66 -2.96 4.27
C GLU A 77 -12.16 -2.98 3.90
N ASP A 78 -12.52 -3.56 2.76
CA ASP A 78 -13.92 -3.73 2.32
C ASP A 78 -14.73 -4.57 3.31
N MET A 79 -14.16 -5.70 3.77
CA MET A 79 -14.79 -6.54 4.80
C MET A 79 -14.99 -5.80 6.13
N MET A 80 -14.09 -4.86 6.47
CA MET A 80 -14.25 -4.03 7.65
C MET A 80 -15.28 -2.92 7.45
N GLY A 81 -15.59 -2.53 6.21
CA GLY A 81 -16.54 -1.48 5.85
C GLY A 81 -16.31 -0.21 6.67
N LYS A 82 -17.35 0.31 7.33
CA LYS A 82 -17.26 1.52 8.19
C LYS A 82 -16.28 1.41 9.36
N ASN A 83 -15.88 0.18 9.73
CA ASN A 83 -14.89 -0.04 10.77
C ASN A 83 -13.45 -0.04 10.24
N SER A 84 -13.27 0.04 8.91
CA SER A 84 -11.99 0.13 8.22
C SER A 84 -11.20 1.34 8.71
N PHE A 85 -9.88 1.26 8.58
CA PHE A 85 -9.03 2.38 9.01
C PHE A 85 -9.24 3.60 8.10
N GLU A 86 -9.47 3.35 6.82
CA GLU A 86 -9.65 4.37 5.80
C GLU A 86 -10.94 5.16 6.02
N ASP A 87 -12.06 4.48 6.29
CA ASP A 87 -13.34 5.16 6.55
C ASP A 87 -13.30 5.96 7.85
N LYS A 88 -12.78 5.38 8.94
CA LYS A 88 -12.61 6.09 10.21
C LYS A 88 -11.76 7.35 10.06
N THR A 89 -10.67 7.25 9.30
CA THR A 89 -9.80 8.39 9.04
C THR A 89 -10.50 9.45 8.18
N GLN A 90 -11.25 9.04 7.16
CA GLN A 90 -12.01 9.96 6.32
C GLN A 90 -13.09 10.68 7.12
N GLU A 91 -13.82 9.98 8.00
CA GLU A 91 -14.81 10.59 8.90
C GLU A 91 -14.15 11.56 9.90
N GLU A 92 -13.02 11.19 10.50
CA GLU A 92 -12.23 12.07 11.37
C GLU A 92 -11.85 13.37 10.64
N ILE A 93 -11.44 13.27 9.37
CA ILE A 93 -11.06 14.42 8.55
C ILE A 93 -12.29 15.24 8.17
N LYS A 94 -13.40 14.63 7.74
CA LYS A 94 -14.66 15.33 7.40
C LYS A 94 -15.16 16.19 8.57
N ASN A 95 -14.98 15.70 9.79
CA ASN A 95 -15.40 16.42 11.00
C ASN A 95 -14.43 17.55 11.42
N SER A 96 -13.23 17.62 10.83
CA SER A 96 -12.22 18.62 11.17
C SER A 96 -12.58 20.03 10.67
N LYS A 97 -12.16 21.07 11.40
CA LYS A 97 -12.34 22.47 11.00
C LYS A 97 -11.70 22.79 9.65
N ASN A 98 -10.52 22.24 9.39
CA ASN A 98 -9.80 22.45 8.12
C ASN A 98 -10.57 21.89 6.93
N TYR A 99 -11.19 20.71 7.08
CA TYR A 99 -12.01 20.17 6.00
C TYR A 99 -13.22 21.07 5.72
N LYS A 100 -13.97 21.45 6.77
CA LYS A 100 -15.16 22.30 6.64
C LYS A 100 -14.84 23.65 5.97
N LEU A 101 -13.80 24.33 6.44
CA LEU A 101 -13.34 25.58 5.84
C LEU A 101 -12.88 25.40 4.38
N ALA A 102 -12.13 24.33 4.08
CA ALA A 102 -11.71 24.05 2.71
C ALA A 102 -12.92 23.79 1.79
N THR A 103 -13.93 23.05 2.25
CA THR A 103 -15.14 22.78 1.47
C THR A 103 -15.96 24.04 1.21
N GLU A 104 -16.06 24.95 2.18
CA GLU A 104 -16.73 26.24 2.00
C GLU A 104 -16.01 27.11 0.96
N LEU A 105 -14.68 27.18 1.02
CA LEU A 105 -13.85 27.90 0.05
C LEU A 105 -13.91 27.27 -1.35
N LEU A 106 -13.95 25.93 -1.44
CA LEU A 106 -14.11 25.21 -2.70
C LEU A 106 -15.48 25.49 -3.33
N GLN A 107 -16.56 25.42 -2.54
CA GLN A 107 -17.91 25.69 -3.04
C GLN A 107 -18.01 27.12 -3.60
N LYS A 108 -17.47 28.12 -2.89
CA LYS A 108 -17.41 29.51 -3.38
C LYS A 108 -16.72 29.64 -4.75
N LYS A 109 -15.64 28.88 -4.98
CA LYS A 109 -14.94 28.88 -6.27
C LYS A 109 -15.71 28.17 -7.39
N ILE A 110 -16.42 27.11 -7.06
CA ILE A 110 -17.26 26.40 -8.04
C ILE A 110 -18.42 27.29 -8.45
N ASP A 111 -19.10 27.91 -7.48
CA ASP A 111 -20.24 28.80 -7.70
C ASP A 111 -19.84 29.98 -8.59
N SER A 112 -18.63 30.53 -8.39
CA SER A 112 -18.10 31.59 -9.26
C SER A 112 -17.76 31.14 -10.68
N SER A 113 -17.61 29.83 -10.90
CA SER A 113 -17.18 29.24 -12.18
C SER A 113 -18.34 28.68 -13.01
N ASN A 114 -19.60 28.85 -12.58
CA ASN A 114 -20.81 28.30 -13.22
C ASN A 114 -20.77 26.78 -13.48
N VAL A 115 -20.04 26.02 -12.66
CA VAL A 115 -19.98 24.57 -12.77
C VAL A 115 -21.12 23.96 -11.93
N PRO A 116 -21.97 23.07 -12.49
CA PRO A 116 -23.13 22.50 -11.80
C PRO A 116 -22.75 21.37 -10.81
N THR A 117 -21.66 21.53 -10.07
CA THR A 117 -21.18 20.53 -9.11
C THR A 117 -21.41 21.05 -7.69
N ARG A 118 -21.94 20.21 -6.79
CA ARG A 118 -22.07 20.57 -5.38
C ARG A 118 -21.13 19.70 -4.55
N ILE A 119 -20.34 20.33 -3.67
CA ILE A 119 -19.34 19.63 -2.83
C ILE A 119 -20.00 18.65 -1.86
N ASP A 120 -21.24 18.90 -1.43
CA ASP A 120 -22.01 18.03 -0.54
C ASP A 120 -22.36 16.66 -1.16
N GLN A 121 -22.36 16.57 -2.49
CA GLN A 121 -22.59 15.33 -3.23
C GLN A 121 -21.31 14.54 -3.49
N LEU A 122 -20.14 15.14 -3.27
CA LEU A 122 -18.86 14.50 -3.53
C LEU A 122 -18.40 13.64 -2.35
N SER A 123 -17.80 12.49 -2.66
CA SER A 123 -17.03 11.72 -1.70
C SER A 123 -15.82 12.51 -1.21
N MET A 124 -15.26 12.09 -0.07
CA MET A 124 -14.07 12.74 0.48
C MET A 124 -12.89 12.69 -0.52
N LYS A 125 -12.72 11.55 -1.20
CA LYS A 125 -11.67 11.36 -2.21
C LYS A 125 -11.84 12.33 -3.38
N GLU A 126 -13.07 12.54 -3.86
CA GLU A 126 -13.37 13.51 -4.92
C GLU A 126 -13.12 14.95 -4.47
N THR A 127 -13.60 15.33 -3.28
CA THR A 127 -13.36 16.66 -2.71
C THR A 127 -11.87 16.91 -2.50
N ARG A 128 -11.10 15.89 -2.09
CA ARG A 128 -9.65 15.95 -1.97
C ARG A 128 -9.01 16.18 -3.34
N ASN A 129 -9.39 15.40 -4.36
CA ASN A 129 -8.84 15.53 -5.72
C ASN A 129 -9.14 16.92 -6.30
N LEU A 130 -10.33 17.47 -6.00
CA LEU A 130 -10.66 18.85 -6.38
C LEU A 130 -9.78 19.88 -5.65
N ALA A 131 -9.53 19.72 -4.35
CA ALA A 131 -8.60 20.60 -3.63
C ALA A 131 -7.18 20.55 -4.23
N MET A 132 -6.74 19.37 -4.63
CA MET A 132 -5.45 19.12 -5.27
C MET A 132 -5.33 19.82 -6.63
N SER A 133 -6.38 19.84 -7.44
CA SER A 133 -6.36 20.50 -8.76
C SER A 133 -6.11 22.01 -8.67
N TYR A 134 -6.49 22.67 -7.56
CA TYR A 134 -6.19 24.08 -7.29
C TYR A 134 -4.79 24.31 -6.67
N THR A 135 -4.10 23.24 -6.27
CA THR A 135 -2.78 23.26 -5.61
C THR A 135 -1.83 22.22 -6.22
N PRO A 136 -1.27 22.46 -7.43
CA PRO A 136 -0.43 21.48 -8.15
C PRO A 136 0.81 21.01 -7.37
N GLU A 137 1.32 21.84 -6.45
CA GLU A 137 2.44 21.47 -5.56
C GLU A 137 2.10 20.34 -4.58
N SER A 138 0.81 20.09 -4.35
CA SER A 138 0.32 19.08 -3.41
C SER A 138 0.40 17.66 -3.99
N ASP A 139 0.24 17.50 -5.31
CA ASP A 139 0.11 16.20 -5.98
C ASP A 139 1.26 15.27 -5.64
N LYS A 140 2.49 15.66 -6.01
CA LYS A 140 3.68 14.84 -5.77
C LYS A 140 3.86 14.44 -4.30
N LYS A 141 3.54 15.35 -3.36
CA LYS A 141 3.66 15.08 -1.92
C LYS A 141 2.59 14.09 -1.46
N VAL A 142 1.35 14.28 -1.90
CA VAL A 142 0.22 13.40 -1.59
C VAL A 142 0.46 12.00 -2.11
N TYR A 143 0.87 11.87 -3.38
CA TYR A 143 1.23 10.58 -3.98
C TYR A 143 2.36 9.89 -3.21
N THR A 144 3.42 10.62 -2.84
CA THR A 144 4.53 10.05 -2.06
C THR A 144 4.07 9.52 -0.70
N PHE A 145 3.21 10.26 0.01
CA PHE A 145 2.69 9.81 1.29
C PHE A 145 1.71 8.64 1.14
N MET A 146 0.87 8.66 0.11
CA MET A 146 -0.03 7.54 -0.18
C MET A 146 0.75 6.27 -0.50
N PHE A 147 1.72 6.35 -1.42
CA PHE A 147 2.60 5.25 -1.77
C PHE A 147 3.31 4.64 -0.57
N ARG A 148 3.85 5.47 0.33
CA ARG A 148 4.50 4.99 1.58
C ARG A 148 3.51 4.31 2.52
N SER A 149 2.28 4.82 2.58
CA SER A 149 1.22 4.22 3.37
C SER A 149 0.86 2.84 2.83
N ASP A 150 0.63 2.73 1.53
CA ASP A 150 0.31 1.47 0.86
C ASP A 150 1.44 0.46 0.99
N LEU A 151 2.68 0.86 0.71
CA LEU A 151 3.82 -0.03 0.87
C LEU A 151 3.94 -0.55 2.32
N SER A 152 3.75 0.32 3.31
CA SER A 152 3.75 -0.09 4.73
C SER A 152 2.59 -1.05 5.04
N ARG A 153 1.40 -0.81 4.47
CA ARG A 153 0.24 -1.71 4.60
C ARG A 153 0.54 -3.08 4.03
N HIS A 154 1.06 -3.17 2.80
CA HIS A 154 1.31 -4.43 2.12
C HIS A 154 2.43 -5.24 2.79
N ILE A 155 3.55 -4.59 3.13
CA ILE A 155 4.66 -5.25 3.85
C ILE A 155 4.19 -5.70 5.24
N GLY A 156 3.47 -4.84 5.97
CA GLY A 156 2.93 -5.19 7.28
C GLY A 156 1.97 -6.39 7.22
N ASN A 157 0.99 -6.36 6.32
CA ASN A 157 0.03 -7.45 6.13
C ASN A 157 0.75 -8.76 5.74
N THR A 158 1.73 -8.68 4.83
CA THR A 158 2.54 -9.83 4.43
C THR A 158 3.28 -10.42 5.62
N SER A 159 3.97 -9.59 6.42
CA SER A 159 4.67 -10.04 7.62
C SER A 159 3.73 -10.67 8.64
N PHE A 160 2.54 -10.10 8.86
CA PHE A 160 1.57 -10.64 9.81
C PHE A 160 1.02 -11.99 9.37
N LEU A 161 0.53 -12.08 8.12
CA LEU A 161 -0.05 -13.29 7.57
C LEU A 161 0.99 -14.40 7.44
N PHE A 162 2.16 -14.08 6.89
CA PHE A 162 3.23 -15.04 6.69
C PHE A 162 3.80 -15.53 8.03
N GLY A 163 4.15 -14.61 8.94
CA GLY A 163 4.67 -14.96 10.26
C GLY A 163 3.66 -15.77 11.08
N GLY A 164 2.37 -15.38 11.04
CA GLY A 164 1.28 -16.10 11.69
C GLY A 164 1.10 -17.51 11.13
N LEU A 165 1.10 -17.67 9.81
CA LEU A 165 0.98 -18.97 9.16
C LEU A 165 2.19 -19.87 9.46
N ALA A 166 3.41 -19.32 9.39
CA ALA A 166 4.64 -20.05 9.69
C ALA A 166 4.71 -20.52 11.15
N LEU A 167 4.29 -19.68 12.11
CA LEU A 167 4.14 -20.10 13.50
C LEU A 167 3.08 -21.19 13.66
N LEU A 168 1.92 -21.03 13.02
CA LEU A 168 0.85 -22.02 13.08
C LEU A 168 1.33 -23.39 12.54
N ILE A 169 1.99 -23.42 11.39
CA ILE A 169 2.57 -24.64 10.82
C ILE A 169 3.63 -25.23 11.77
N SER A 170 4.46 -24.39 12.39
CA SER A 170 5.47 -24.84 13.36
C SER A 170 4.83 -25.51 14.57
N ILE A 171 3.70 -24.98 15.08
CA ILE A 171 2.92 -25.58 16.16
C ILE A 171 2.28 -26.90 15.69
N LEU A 172 1.66 -26.91 14.50
CA LEU A 172 1.02 -28.10 13.96
C LEU A 172 2.01 -29.24 13.71
N LYS A 173 3.26 -28.95 13.36
CA LYS A 173 4.34 -29.94 13.21
C LYS A 173 4.62 -30.71 14.51
N LEU A 174 4.36 -30.12 15.68
CA LEU A 174 4.46 -30.83 16.98
C LEU A 174 3.45 -31.97 17.10
N PHE A 175 2.28 -31.83 16.44
CA PHE A 175 1.22 -32.83 16.43
C PHE A 175 1.29 -33.75 15.21
N PHE A 176 1.69 -33.21 14.05
CA PHE A 176 1.74 -33.92 12.77
C PHE A 176 3.16 -33.87 12.19
N LYS A 177 3.98 -34.87 12.53
CA LYS A 177 5.38 -34.95 12.08
C LYS A 177 5.58 -34.96 10.56
N SER A 178 4.53 -35.25 9.79
CA SER A 178 4.55 -35.20 8.31
C SER A 178 4.60 -33.77 7.75
N LEU A 179 4.26 -32.75 8.55
CA LEU A 179 4.29 -31.34 8.13
C LEU A 179 5.70 -30.76 8.27
N ASP A 180 6.60 -31.19 7.40
CA ASP A 180 8.00 -30.75 7.41
C ASP A 180 8.30 -29.74 6.29
N MET A 181 7.37 -28.83 5.98
CA MET A 181 7.50 -27.87 4.87
C MET A 181 8.41 -26.68 5.15
N ILE A 182 8.49 -26.24 6.41
CA ILE A 182 9.24 -25.05 6.82
C ILE A 182 10.33 -25.38 7.84
N PHE A 183 11.34 -24.51 7.92
CA PHE A 183 12.33 -24.57 9.00
C PHE A 183 11.72 -24.14 10.34
N THR A 184 12.10 -24.85 11.40
CA THR A 184 11.53 -24.69 12.76
C THR A 184 12.59 -24.61 13.86
N ASP A 185 13.86 -24.37 13.51
CA ASP A 185 14.89 -24.07 14.51
C ASP A 185 14.63 -22.70 15.17
N SER A 186 15.37 -22.43 16.25
CA SER A 186 15.18 -21.24 17.09
C SER A 186 15.32 -19.93 16.30
N ALA A 187 16.19 -19.86 15.29
CA ALA A 187 16.37 -18.67 14.48
C ALA A 187 15.12 -18.39 13.64
N HIS A 188 14.55 -19.42 13.02
CA HIS A 188 13.32 -19.28 12.23
C HIS A 188 12.10 -18.95 13.08
N ILE A 189 11.95 -19.56 14.26
CA ILE A 189 10.88 -19.18 15.18
C ILE A 189 11.01 -17.72 15.61
N THR A 190 12.23 -17.26 15.89
CA THR A 190 12.52 -15.85 16.20
C THR A 190 12.14 -14.93 15.04
N LEU A 191 12.48 -15.32 13.80
CA LEU A 191 12.07 -14.60 12.59
C LEU A 191 10.55 -14.50 12.48
N TYR A 192 9.80 -15.59 12.67
CA TYR A 192 8.34 -15.58 12.54
C TYR A 192 7.67 -14.68 13.58
N VAL A 193 8.14 -14.72 14.83
CA VAL A 193 7.68 -13.79 15.90
C VAL A 193 8.03 -12.35 15.54
N PHE A 194 9.24 -12.10 15.05
CA PHE A 194 9.67 -10.77 14.61
C PHE A 194 8.78 -10.23 13.48
N LEU A 195 8.41 -11.06 12.49
CA LEU A 195 7.50 -10.67 11.42
C LEU A 195 6.14 -10.21 11.96
N ILE A 196 5.57 -10.95 12.92
CA ILE A 196 4.29 -10.57 13.56
C ILE A 196 4.43 -9.26 14.33
N ILE A 197 5.52 -9.06 15.08
CA ILE A 197 5.75 -7.81 15.82
C ILE A 197 5.93 -6.63 14.85
N SER A 198 6.64 -6.84 13.73
CA SER A 198 6.89 -5.80 12.72
C SER A 198 5.61 -5.23 12.13
N TYR A 199 4.53 -6.03 12.03
CA TYR A 199 3.22 -5.56 11.57
C TYR A 199 2.71 -4.37 12.37
N PHE A 200 2.88 -4.34 13.69
CA PHE A 200 2.41 -3.23 14.51
C PHE A 200 3.17 -1.93 14.21
N ILE A 201 4.46 -2.03 13.88
CA ILE A 201 5.30 -0.90 13.48
C ILE A 201 4.84 -0.39 12.10
N PHE A 202 4.71 -1.29 11.13
CA PHE A 202 4.24 -0.96 9.79
C PHE A 202 2.82 -0.39 9.78
N LYS A 203 1.94 -0.90 10.64
CA LYS A 203 0.59 -0.37 10.82
C LYS A 203 0.62 1.09 11.29
N LYS A 204 1.40 1.43 12.32
CA LYS A 204 1.54 2.83 12.75
C LYS A 204 2.11 3.73 11.64
N THR A 205 3.06 3.22 10.86
CA THR A 205 3.64 3.94 9.73
C THR A 205 2.64 4.17 8.61
N ARG A 206 1.86 3.14 8.24
CA ARG A 206 0.72 3.25 7.30
C ARG A 206 -0.21 4.35 7.76
N ASP A 207 -0.68 4.25 9.01
CA ASP A 207 -1.73 5.13 9.54
C ASP A 207 -1.28 6.59 9.53
N ARG A 208 -0.03 6.85 9.91
CA ARG A 208 0.58 8.18 9.88
C ARG A 208 0.60 8.75 8.46
N PHE A 209 1.14 8.01 7.50
CA PHE A 209 1.29 8.52 6.14
C PHE A 209 -0.04 8.69 5.42
N TYR A 210 -1.00 7.80 5.67
CA TYR A 210 -2.37 7.92 5.13
C TYR A 210 -3.03 9.22 5.62
N LYS A 211 -2.99 9.47 6.94
CA LYS A 211 -3.55 10.69 7.54
C LYS A 211 -2.93 11.95 6.95
N ILE A 212 -1.62 11.96 6.72
CA ILE A 212 -0.93 13.08 6.07
C ILE A 212 -1.43 13.26 4.63
N ALA A 213 -1.43 12.19 3.83
CA ALA A 213 -1.85 12.22 2.43
C ALA A 213 -3.29 12.74 2.26
N MET A 214 -4.17 12.38 3.19
CA MET A 214 -5.58 12.77 3.15
C MET A 214 -5.87 14.18 3.68
N ARG A 215 -5.03 14.72 4.59
CA ARG A 215 -5.21 16.07 5.16
C ARG A 215 -4.51 17.16 4.37
N LEU A 216 -3.34 16.86 3.82
CA LEU A 216 -2.45 17.84 3.21
C LEU A 216 -3.12 18.70 2.12
N PRO A 217 -3.95 18.15 1.20
CA PRO A 217 -4.61 18.94 0.17
C PRO A 217 -5.46 20.08 0.72
N PHE A 218 -6.25 19.83 1.75
CA PHE A 218 -7.14 20.84 2.34
C PHE A 218 -6.35 21.95 3.02
N SER A 219 -5.30 21.61 3.77
CA SER A 219 -4.44 22.59 4.42
C SER A 219 -3.71 23.49 3.42
N LEU A 220 -3.18 22.92 2.34
CA LEU A 220 -2.52 23.69 1.28
C LEU A 220 -3.51 24.57 0.53
N PHE A 221 -4.72 24.04 0.25
CA PHE A 221 -5.77 24.80 -0.40
C PHE A 221 -6.22 26.01 0.43
N ILE A 222 -6.45 25.83 1.73
CA ILE A 222 -6.79 26.95 2.63
C ILE A 222 -5.68 27.98 2.64
N SER A 223 -4.43 27.56 2.84
CA SER A 223 -3.28 28.49 2.91
C SER A 223 -3.12 29.35 1.66
N LYS A 224 -3.53 28.85 0.49
CA LYS A 224 -3.43 29.59 -0.78
C LYS A 224 -4.62 30.50 -1.04
N ASN A 225 -5.77 30.24 -0.43
CA ASN A 225 -7.05 30.90 -0.76
C ASN A 225 -7.69 31.65 0.42
N ASN A 226 -7.02 31.69 1.57
CA ASN A 226 -7.41 32.45 2.74
C ASN A 226 -6.16 33.06 3.41
N PRO A 227 -5.45 33.99 2.72
CA PRO A 227 -4.27 34.67 3.25
C PRO A 227 -4.60 35.63 4.39
#